data_AF-A0A932T7F6-F1
#
_entry.id   AF-A0A932T7F6-F1
#
_cell.length_a   1.000
_cell.length_b   1.000
_cell.length_c   1.000
_cell.angle_alpha   90.00
_cell.angle_beta   90.00
_cell.angle_gamma   90.00
#
_symmetry.space_group_name_H-M   'P 1'
#
loop_
_entity.id
_entity.type
_entity.pdbx_description
1 polymer ?
#
loop_
_entity_poly.entity_id
_entity_poly.type
_entity_poly.pdbx_seq_one_letter_code
_entity_poly.pdbx_strand_id
1 'polypeptide(L)'
;MKLLKLVFAGALALGIASTGALANADKGQKLFVKNLKEECGVTGAKIAGKHTQAQWEKIGNGAGLDAEIKKLCPKATDINSKFLEHYYDFFYKFASDSGNVPSC
;
A
#
# COMPACT_ATOMS: atom_id res chain seq x y z
N MET A 1 0.84 19.02 21.79
CA MET A 1 0.22 19.34 20.49
C MET A 1 1.09 18.79 19.36
N LYS A 2 0.48 18.02 18.46
CA LYS A 2 0.76 17.89 17.01
C LYS A 2 2.23 18.04 16.55
N LEU A 3 3.01 16.97 16.61
CA LEU A 3 4.32 16.89 15.93
C LEU A 3 4.51 15.55 15.18
N LEU A 4 3.59 15.21 14.31
CA LEU A 4 3.85 14.27 13.21
C LEU A 4 3.60 15.01 11.90
N LYS A 5 4.43 16.02 11.65
CA LYS A 5 4.63 16.58 10.30
C LYS A 5 5.60 15.67 9.58
N LEU A 6 5.12 14.55 9.04
CA LEU A 6 5.90 13.73 8.12
C LEU A 6 5.90 14.46 6.76
N VAL A 7 6.83 15.39 6.60
CA VAL A 7 7.19 15.95 5.29
C VAL A 7 8.10 14.92 4.63
N PHE A 8 7.60 14.21 3.62
CA PHE A 8 8.44 13.36 2.78
C PHE A 8 8.89 14.21 1.59
N ALA A 9 10.11 14.76 1.72
CA ALA A 9 10.78 15.51 0.66
C ALA A 9 11.04 14.59 -0.55
N GLY A 10 10.80 15.12 -1.74
CA GLY A 10 10.78 14.38 -2.99
C GLY A 10 12.11 13.72 -3.38
N ALA A 11 11.99 12.63 -4.12
CA ALA A 11 13.07 12.01 -4.87
C ALA A 11 12.57 11.63 -6.26
N LEU A 12 13.45 11.88 -7.24
CA LEU A 12 13.32 11.76 -8.68
C LEU A 12 12.63 10.47 -9.15
N ALA A 13 11.61 10.59 -9.99
CA ALA A 13 10.91 9.46 -10.60
C ALA A 13 11.67 8.94 -11.84
N LEU A 14 12.29 7.77 -11.73
CA LEU A 14 12.54 6.90 -12.87
C LEU A 14 11.33 5.99 -13.01
N GLY A 15 10.41 6.36 -13.91
CA GLY A 15 9.21 5.59 -14.20
C GLY A 15 9.57 4.29 -14.93
N ILE A 16 9.87 3.24 -14.17
CA ILE A 16 9.86 1.88 -14.69
C ILE A 16 8.41 1.40 -14.53
N ALA A 17 7.63 1.50 -15.61
CA ALA A 17 6.30 0.91 -15.67
C ALA A 17 6.46 -0.62 -15.65
N SER A 18 6.59 -1.22 -14.47
CA SER A 18 6.57 -2.66 -14.37
C SER A 18 5.12 -3.12 -14.59
N THR A 19 4.91 -3.87 -15.66
CA THR A 19 3.65 -4.54 -15.96
C THR A 19 3.50 -5.75 -15.03
N GLY A 20 3.37 -5.49 -13.72
CA GLY A 20 3.02 -6.52 -12.74
C GLY A 20 1.61 -7.04 -13.04
N ALA A 21 1.47 -8.36 -13.15
CA ALA A 21 0.22 -9.03 -13.50
C ALA A 21 -0.95 -8.51 -12.63
N LEU A 22 -1.83 -7.73 -13.25
CA LEU A 22 -2.87 -6.93 -12.58
C LEU A 22 -3.96 -7.75 -11.88
N ALA A 23 -3.98 -9.07 -12.06
CA ALA A 23 -5.01 -9.98 -11.57
C ALA A 23 -5.08 -10.08 -10.04
N ASN A 24 -3.94 -9.93 -9.35
CA ASN A 24 -3.89 -10.02 -7.90
C ASN A 24 -4.26 -8.72 -7.18
N ALA A 25 -4.13 -7.57 -7.84
CA ALA A 25 -4.38 -6.28 -7.23
C ALA A 25 -5.86 -6.07 -6.86
N ASP A 26 -6.80 -6.57 -7.67
CA ASP A 26 -8.24 -6.48 -7.37
C ASP A 26 -8.61 -7.39 -6.18
N LYS A 27 -7.92 -8.52 -6.03
CA LYS A 27 -8.03 -9.39 -4.85
C LYS A 27 -7.46 -8.69 -3.61
N GLY A 28 -6.32 -8.03 -3.74
CA GLY A 28 -5.72 -7.21 -2.69
C GLY A 28 -6.63 -6.08 -2.22
N GLN A 29 -7.25 -5.38 -3.17
CA GLN A 29 -8.25 -4.34 -2.88
C GLN A 29 -9.44 -4.90 -2.08
N LYS A 30 -10.01 -6.03 -2.52
CA LYS A 30 -11.13 -6.69 -1.82
C LYS A 30 -10.74 -7.13 -0.41
N LEU A 31 -9.56 -7.72 -0.25
CA LEU A 31 -9.04 -8.12 1.07
C LEU A 31 -8.82 -6.90 1.96
N PHE A 32 -8.34 -5.79 1.41
CA PHE A 32 -8.13 -4.57 2.18
C PHE A 32 -9.46 -4.03 2.69
N VAL A 33 -10.46 -3.93 1.81
CA VAL A 33 -11.80 -3.47 2.17
C VAL A 33 -12.42 -4.36 3.26
N LYS A 34 -12.25 -5.68 3.15
CA LYS A 34 -12.83 -6.65 4.09
C LYS A 34 -12.15 -6.69 5.45
N ASN A 35 -10.82 -6.60 5.49
CA ASN A 35 -10.04 -6.88 6.70
C ASN A 35 -9.41 -5.63 7.32
N LEU A 36 -8.98 -4.67 6.50
CA LEU A 36 -8.15 -3.55 6.96
C LEU A 36 -8.86 -2.19 6.93
N LYS A 37 -9.91 -2.00 6.13
CA LYS A 37 -10.57 -0.68 5.97
C LYS A 37 -11.09 -0.10 7.28
N GLU A 38 -11.75 -0.92 8.11
CA GLU A 38 -12.27 -0.48 9.40
C GLU A 38 -11.14 -0.19 10.40
N GLU A 39 -10.10 -1.03 10.41
CA GLU A 39 -8.94 -0.87 11.30
C GLU A 39 -8.09 0.36 10.92
N CYS A 40 -7.89 0.59 9.62
CA CYS A 40 -7.17 1.72 9.07
C CYS A 40 -7.96 3.03 9.15
N GLY A 41 -9.30 2.97 9.11
CA GLY A 41 -10.17 4.15 9.04
C GLY A 41 -10.01 4.99 7.75
N VAL A 42 -9.35 4.44 6.73
CA VAL A 42 -9.08 5.07 5.44
C VAL A 42 -9.23 4.06 4.30
N THR A 43 -9.40 4.56 3.07
CA THR A 43 -9.48 3.70 1.89
C THR A 43 -8.13 3.12 1.51
N GLY A 44 -8.15 1.98 0.82
CA GLY A 44 -6.95 1.34 0.29
C GLY A 44 -6.16 2.25 -0.65
N ALA A 45 -6.83 3.11 -1.44
CA ALA A 45 -6.20 4.14 -2.27
C ALA A 45 -5.27 5.06 -1.46
N LYS A 46 -5.73 5.50 -0.28
CA LYS A 46 -4.97 6.42 0.57
C LYS A 46 -3.75 5.77 1.19
N ILE A 47 -3.77 4.45 1.34
CA ILE A 47 -2.61 3.65 1.78
C ILE A 47 -1.66 3.42 0.60
N ALA A 48 -2.17 2.93 -0.54
CA ALA A 48 -1.39 2.72 -1.75
C ALA A 48 -0.61 3.98 -2.18
N GLY A 49 -1.27 5.13 -2.13
CA GLY A 49 -0.68 6.44 -2.43
C GLY A 49 0.28 7.00 -1.37
N LYS A 50 0.62 6.26 -0.30
CA LYS A 50 1.65 6.69 0.67
C LYS A 50 3.06 6.55 0.14
N HIS A 51 3.26 5.65 -0.80
CA HIS A 51 4.56 5.34 -1.37
C HIS A 51 4.48 5.34 -2.89
N THR A 52 5.62 5.54 -3.53
CA THR A 52 5.85 5.30 -4.96
C THR A 52 6.02 3.81 -5.24
N GLN A 53 5.94 3.40 -6.50
CA GLN A 53 6.21 2.02 -6.92
C GLN A 53 7.59 1.55 -6.45
N ALA A 54 8.62 2.38 -6.62
CA ALA A 54 9.98 2.08 -6.19
C ALA A 54 10.12 1.96 -4.65
N GLN A 55 9.33 2.72 -3.88
CA GLN A 55 9.30 2.58 -2.43
C GLN A 55 8.57 1.31 -2.01
N TRP A 56 7.46 0.98 -2.68
CA TRP A 56 6.78 -0.30 -2.45
C TRP A 56 7.69 -1.48 -2.75
N GLU A 57 8.43 -1.48 -3.87
CA GLU A 57 9.42 -2.52 -4.19
C GLU A 57 10.47 -2.69 -3.09
N LYS A 58 10.96 -1.59 -2.51
CA LYS A 58 11.91 -1.63 -1.38
C LYS A 58 11.29 -2.21 -0.11
N ILE A 59 10.00 -1.98 0.12
CA ILE A 59 9.25 -2.56 1.25
C ILE A 59 9.01 -4.06 1.01
N GLY A 60 8.77 -4.44 -0.24
CA GLY A 60 8.46 -5.79 -0.67
C GLY A 60 7.08 -6.28 -0.21
N ASN A 61 6.87 -7.60 -0.28
CA ASN A 61 5.61 -8.28 0.04
C ASN A 61 5.67 -9.15 1.32
N GLY A 62 6.70 -8.96 2.15
CA GLY A 62 6.97 -9.77 3.34
C GLY A 62 6.79 -8.99 4.65
N ALA A 63 7.66 -9.25 5.63
CA ALA A 63 7.62 -8.62 6.95
C ALA A 63 7.71 -7.08 6.91
N GLY A 64 8.41 -6.52 5.91
CA GLY A 64 8.47 -5.07 5.69
C GLY A 64 7.08 -4.48 5.40
N LEU A 65 6.27 -5.17 4.61
CA LEU A 65 4.92 -4.74 4.29
C LEU A 65 3.99 -4.83 5.49
N ASP A 66 4.05 -5.94 6.25
CA ASP A 66 3.28 -6.10 7.49
C ASP A 66 3.59 -4.95 8.47
N ALA A 67 4.88 -4.64 8.67
CA ALA A 67 5.31 -3.54 9.54
C ALA A 67 4.82 -2.17 9.04
N GLU A 68 4.88 -1.92 7.73
CA GLU A 68 4.41 -0.64 7.18
C GLU A 68 2.89 -0.53 7.24
N ILE A 69 2.13 -1.59 6.99
CA ILE A 69 0.67 -1.58 7.18
C ILE A 69 0.33 -1.31 8.64
N LYS A 70 0.98 -1.98 9.60
CA LYS A 70 0.78 -1.73 11.05
C LYS A 70 1.10 -0.30 11.45
N LYS A 71 2.14 0.29 10.85
CA LYS A 71 2.50 1.70 11.08
C LYS A 71 1.46 2.67 10.53
N LEU A 72 0.91 2.39 9.36
CA LEU A 72 -0.14 3.20 8.73
C LEU A 72 -1.53 2.97 9.35
N CYS A 73 -1.76 1.77 9.86
CA CYS A 73 -3.00 1.27 10.43
C CYS A 73 -2.71 0.63 11.79
N PRO A 74 -2.49 1.42 12.85
CA PRO A 74 -2.06 0.91 14.17
C PRO A 74 -3.06 -0.01 14.86
N LYS A 75 -4.31 -0.07 14.38
CA LYS A 75 -5.33 -1.00 14.89
C LYS A 75 -5.29 -2.37 14.20
N ALA A 76 -4.60 -2.49 13.06
CA ALA A 76 -4.49 -3.75 12.33
C ALA A 76 -3.43 -4.63 12.97
N THR A 77 -3.83 -5.54 13.86
CA THR A 77 -2.89 -6.37 14.62
C THR A 77 -2.63 -7.74 13.97
N ASP A 78 -3.62 -8.30 13.28
CA ASP A 78 -3.60 -9.67 12.74
C ASP A 78 -3.64 -9.70 11.20
N ILE A 79 -2.57 -9.20 10.57
CA ILE A 79 -2.42 -9.27 9.12
C ILE A 79 -1.95 -10.68 8.73
N ASN A 80 -2.80 -11.40 8.00
CA ASN A 80 -2.44 -12.73 7.50
C ASN A 80 -1.33 -12.64 6.45
N SER A 81 -0.22 -13.34 6.67
CA SER A 81 0.93 -13.35 5.75
C SER A 81 0.58 -13.80 4.34
N LYS A 82 -0.43 -14.66 4.16
CA LYS A 82 -0.92 -15.11 2.85
C LYS A 82 -1.59 -13.99 2.04
N PHE A 83 -1.98 -12.89 2.68
CA PHE A 83 -2.60 -11.75 2.01
C PHE A 83 -1.60 -10.66 1.65
N LEU A 84 -0.38 -10.71 2.19
CA LEU A 84 0.63 -9.66 1.97
C LEU A 84 1.00 -9.51 0.49
N GLU A 85 1.14 -10.61 -0.26
CA GLU A 85 1.38 -10.54 -1.71
C GLU A 85 0.25 -9.79 -2.44
N HIS A 86 -1.01 -10.08 -2.09
CA HIS A 86 -2.14 -9.40 -2.71
C HIS A 86 -2.22 -7.92 -2.29
N TYR A 87 -1.91 -7.60 -1.03
CA TYR A 87 -1.83 -6.20 -0.59
C TYR A 87 -0.71 -5.45 -1.30
N TYR A 88 0.45 -6.08 -1.47
CA TYR A 88 1.55 -5.52 -2.23
C TYR A 88 1.13 -5.22 -3.66
N ASP A 89 0.55 -6.18 -4.37
CA ASP A 89 0.12 -6.01 -5.77
C ASP A 89 -0.90 -4.86 -5.90
N PHE A 90 -1.80 -4.74 -4.92
CA PHE A 90 -2.73 -3.63 -4.84
C PHE A 90 -2.01 -2.29 -4.61
N PHE A 91 -1.16 -2.19 -3.59
CA PHE A 91 -0.49 -0.93 -3.27
C PHE A 91 0.50 -0.49 -4.34
N TYR A 92 1.20 -1.43 -4.96
CA TYR A 92 2.11 -1.19 -6.07
C TYR A 92 1.36 -0.71 -7.32
N LYS A 93 0.26 -1.36 -7.69
CA LYS A 93 -0.55 -0.96 -8.85
C LYS A 93 -1.11 0.46 -8.69
N PHE A 94 -1.51 0.83 -7.49
CA PHE A 94 -2.14 2.12 -7.19
C PHE A 94 -1.24 3.06 -6.37
N ALA A 95 0.08 2.89 -6.53
CA ALA A 95 1.06 3.76 -5.91
C ALA A 95 0.89 5.22 -6.35
N SER A 96 1.47 6.14 -5.59
CA SER A 96 1.31 7.59 -5.82
C SER A 96 1.75 8.07 -7.22
N ASP A 97 2.68 7.36 -7.85
CA ASP A 97 3.27 7.65 -9.15
C ASP A 97 2.78 6.73 -10.28
N SER A 98 1.86 5.80 -10.00
CA SER A 98 1.45 4.79 -11.00
C SER A 98 0.46 5.32 -12.04
N GLY A 99 -0.17 6.47 -11.79
CA GLY A 99 -1.24 7.02 -12.61
C GLY A 99 -2.56 6.22 -12.58
N ASN A 100 -2.63 5.12 -11.81
CA ASN A 100 -3.83 4.30 -11.67
C ASN A 100 -4.69 4.79 -10.50
N VAL A 101 -6.00 4.85 -10.68
CA VAL A 101 -6.97 5.19 -9.63
C VAL A 101 -7.83 3.97 -9.31
N PRO A 102 -7.81 3.45 -8.07
CA PRO A 102 -8.61 2.28 -7.70
C PRO A 102 -10.04 2.67 -7.32
N SER A 103 -11.03 1.88 -7.76
CA SER A 103 -12.43 2.03 -7.35
C SER A 103 -12.65 1.44 -5.94
N CYS A 104 -12.31 2.15 -4.85
CA CYS A 104 -12.41 1.65 -3.46
C CYS A 104 -13.19 2.54 -2.48
#